data_AF-A0A6N3CU26-F1
#
_entry.id   AF-A0A6N3CU26-F1
#
_cell.length_a   1.000
_cell.length_b   1.000
_cell.length_c   1.000
_cell.angle_alpha   90.00
_cell.angle_beta   90.00
_cell.angle_gamma   90.00
#
_symmetry.space_group_name_H-M   'P 1'
#
loop_
_entity.id
_entity.type
_entity.pdbx_description
1 polymer ?
#
loop_
_entity_poly.entity_id
_entity_poly.type
_entity_poly.pdbx_seq_one_letter_code
_entity_poly.pdbx_strand_id
1 'polypeptide(L)'
;MKKDYLPRKQRYEKNREILKERNSFSKTDHDATFIRMKEDHMMNGQLKPSYNVQAATNGQYVLTYNIFPNPTDTRTLKPFLNSIQTLDLFQHIVADTGYRSEENYVFIMDELEKHL
;
A
#
# COMPACT_ATOMS: atom_id res chain seq x y z
N MET A 1 3.69 28.76 -29.10
CA MET A 1 4.07 28.41 -27.71
C MET A 1 3.20 29.04 -26.61
N LYS A 2 2.64 30.26 -26.74
CA LYS A 2 1.90 30.95 -25.64
C LYS A 2 0.44 30.53 -25.38
N LYS A 3 -0.20 29.71 -26.22
CA LYS A 3 -1.65 29.39 -26.10
C LYS A 3 -2.00 28.20 -25.21
N ASP A 4 -1.02 27.45 -24.71
CA ASP A 4 -1.25 26.14 -24.06
C ASP A 4 -1.01 26.17 -22.53
N TYR A 5 -0.79 27.35 -21.93
CA TYR A 5 -0.49 27.45 -20.50
C TYR A 5 -1.73 27.22 -19.61
N LEU A 6 -2.87 27.82 -19.97
CA LEU A 6 -4.09 27.71 -19.18
C LEU A 6 -4.64 26.28 -19.13
N PRO A 7 -4.77 25.54 -20.25
CA PRO A 7 -5.21 24.14 -20.22
C PRO A 7 -4.24 23.23 -19.45
N ARG A 8 -2.93 23.47 -19.56
CA ARG A 8 -1.92 22.71 -18.80
C ARG A 8 -2.04 22.94 -17.31
N LYS A 9 -2.21 24.19 -16.86
CA LYS A 9 -2.38 24.53 -15.45
C LYS A 9 -3.60 23.80 -14.86
N GLN A 10 -4.75 23.88 -15.53
CA GLN A 10 -5.98 23.18 -15.12
C GLN A 10 -5.77 21.66 -15.01
N ARG A 11 -5.05 21.07 -15.97
CA ARG A 11 -4.70 19.64 -15.93
C ARG A 11 -3.80 19.30 -14.73
N TYR A 12 -2.81 20.13 -14.41
CA TYR A 12 -1.95 19.90 -13.25
C TYR A 12 -2.71 20.02 -11.93
N GLU A 13 -3.64 20.97 -11.82
CA GLU A 13 -4.51 21.12 -10.64
C GLU A 13 -5.37 19.87 -10.44
N LYS A 14 -6.08 19.43 -11.49
CA LYS A 14 -6.87 18.19 -11.46
C LYS A 14 -6.01 16.97 -11.10
N ASN A 15 -4.82 16.86 -11.69
CA ASN A 15 -3.91 15.75 -11.37
C ASN A 15 -3.45 15.79 -9.91
N ARG A 16 -3.24 16.98 -9.32
CA ARG A 16 -2.88 17.14 -7.91
C ARG A 16 -4.00 16.70 -6.98
N GLU A 17 -5.24 17.03 -7.32
CA GLU A 17 -6.43 16.60 -6.57
C GLU A 17 -6.59 15.07 -6.56
N ILE A 18 -6.31 14.41 -7.69
CA ILE A 18 -6.34 12.95 -7.79
C ILE A 18 -5.17 12.32 -7.02
N LEU A 19 -3.97 12.87 -7.19
CA LEU A 19 -2.73 12.35 -6.62
C LEU A 19 -2.78 12.32 -5.08
N LYS A 20 -3.37 13.34 -4.44
CA LYS A 20 -3.43 13.48 -2.98
C LYS A 20 -2.04 13.31 -2.37
N GLU A 21 -1.88 12.38 -1.43
CA GLU A 21 -0.60 12.06 -0.77
C GLU A 21 0.24 11.00 -1.50
N ARG A 22 -0.26 10.45 -2.60
CA ARG A 22 0.41 9.40 -3.37
C ARG A 22 1.45 10.00 -4.31
N ASN A 23 2.37 9.18 -4.81
CA ASN A 23 3.41 9.61 -5.76
C ASN A 23 3.03 9.39 -7.23
N SER A 24 2.00 8.60 -7.52
CA SER A 24 1.53 8.34 -8.88
C SER A 24 0.09 7.82 -8.88
N PHE A 25 -0.56 7.81 -10.05
CA PHE A 25 -1.87 7.19 -10.27
C PHE A 25 -2.03 6.75 -11.73
N SER A 26 -2.80 5.69 -12.01
CA SER A 26 -3.08 5.27 -13.40
C SER A 26 -4.02 6.24 -14.10
N LYS A 27 -3.87 6.36 -15.43
CA LYS A 27 -4.76 7.22 -16.24
C LYS A 27 -6.19 6.70 -16.32
N THR A 28 -6.39 5.39 -16.24
CA THR A 28 -7.70 4.73 -16.36
C THR A 28 -8.30 4.38 -14.99
N ASP A 29 -7.44 4.00 -14.05
CA ASP A 29 -7.81 3.67 -12.67
C ASP A 29 -7.04 4.59 -11.71
N HIS A 30 -7.69 5.67 -11.29
CA HIS A 30 -7.04 6.68 -10.48
C HIS A 30 -6.65 6.20 -9.08
N ASP A 31 -7.10 5.02 -8.62
CA ASP A 31 -6.75 4.47 -7.31
C ASP A 31 -5.48 3.60 -7.38
N ALA A 32 -5.19 3.00 -8.53
CA ALA A 32 -3.97 2.22 -8.76
C ALA A 32 -2.72 3.10 -8.86
N THR A 33 -1.59 2.66 -8.27
CA THR A 33 -0.31 3.37 -8.32
C THR A 33 0.72 2.58 -9.11
N PHE A 34 1.77 3.25 -9.58
CA PHE A 34 2.83 2.59 -10.33
C PHE A 34 3.79 1.87 -9.37
N ILE A 35 3.76 0.54 -9.42
CA ILE A 35 4.52 -0.36 -8.54
C ILE A 35 5.45 -1.21 -9.42
N ARG A 36 6.61 -1.60 -8.86
CA ARG A 36 7.48 -2.58 -9.49
C ARG A 36 6.88 -3.97 -9.26
N MET A 37 6.46 -4.62 -10.35
CA MET A 37 5.92 -5.97 -10.27
C MET A 37 7.03 -6.98 -9.98
N LYS A 38 6.71 -8.04 -9.24
CA LYS A 38 7.61 -9.19 -9.05
C LYS A 38 7.97 -9.84 -10.39
N GLU A 39 6.97 -9.96 -11.26
CA GLU A 39 7.14 -10.46 -12.62
C GLU A 39 7.43 -9.31 -13.59
N ASP A 40 8.67 -9.25 -14.05
CA ASP A 40 9.14 -8.29 -15.04
C ASP A 40 9.41 -8.98 -16.38
N HIS A 41 8.33 -9.42 -17.04
CA HIS A 41 8.39 -10.15 -18.32
C HIS A 41 9.21 -9.44 -19.41
N MET A 42 9.17 -8.11 -19.42
CA MET A 42 9.89 -7.31 -20.42
C MET A 42 11.35 -7.04 -20.01
N MET A 43 11.74 -7.43 -18.79
CA MET A 43 13.06 -7.21 -18.18
C MET A 43 13.56 -5.76 -18.25
N ASN A 44 12.65 -4.81 -18.42
CA ASN A 44 12.95 -3.38 -18.61
C ASN A 44 12.72 -2.58 -17.33
N GLY A 45 12.22 -3.24 -16.29
CA GLY A 45 11.92 -2.66 -15.02
C GLY A 45 10.81 -1.64 -14.95
N GLN A 46 9.92 -1.69 -15.93
CA GLN A 46 8.79 -0.79 -16.02
C GLN A 46 7.84 -0.98 -14.83
N LEU A 47 7.52 0.13 -14.17
CA LEU A 47 6.45 0.17 -13.19
C LEU A 47 5.11 0.00 -13.90
N LYS A 48 4.22 -0.78 -13.29
CA LYS A 48 2.87 -1.00 -13.80
C LYS A 48 1.86 -0.48 -12.78
N PRO A 49 0.73 0.09 -13.23
CA PRO A 49 -0.36 0.45 -12.32
C PRO A 49 -0.85 -0.83 -11.65
N SER A 50 -0.76 -0.89 -10.33
CA SER A 50 -1.10 -2.06 -9.53
C SER A 50 -1.51 -1.65 -8.13
N TYR A 51 -1.98 -2.63 -7.39
CA TYR A 51 -2.19 -2.57 -5.95
C TYR A 51 -1.28 -3.58 -5.25
N ASN A 52 -1.07 -3.35 -3.96
CA ASN A 52 -0.44 -4.28 -3.06
C ASN A 52 -1.52 -4.97 -2.21
N VAL A 53 -1.62 -6.28 -2.30
CA VAL A 53 -2.65 -7.07 -1.60
C VAL A 53 -2.03 -7.71 -0.38
N GLN A 54 -2.61 -7.44 0.79
CA GLN A 54 -2.23 -8.08 2.05
C GLN A 54 -3.29 -9.07 2.48
N ALA A 55 -2.85 -10.21 2.99
CA ALA A 55 -3.73 -11.27 3.48
C ALA A 55 -3.20 -11.83 4.80
N ALA A 56 -4.09 -12.00 5.78
CA ALA A 56 -3.78 -12.59 7.07
C ALA A 56 -4.31 -14.01 7.08
N THR A 57 -3.48 -14.94 7.54
CA THR A 57 -3.87 -16.35 7.63
C THR A 57 -3.55 -16.91 9.01
N ASN A 58 -4.39 -17.83 9.47
CA ASN A 58 -4.14 -18.60 10.68
C ASN A 58 -4.67 -20.02 10.47
N GLY A 59 -3.86 -21.04 10.79
CA GLY A 59 -4.29 -22.44 10.73
C GLY A 59 -4.84 -22.87 9.37
N GLN A 60 -4.24 -22.41 8.26
CA GLN A 60 -4.68 -22.63 6.86
C GLN A 60 -5.96 -21.90 6.44
N TYR A 61 -6.52 -21.03 7.29
CA TYR A 61 -7.67 -20.18 6.95
C TYR A 61 -7.23 -18.76 6.66
N VAL A 62 -7.87 -18.11 5.69
CA VAL A 62 -7.75 -16.67 5.47
C VAL A 62 -8.68 -15.96 6.43
N LEU A 63 -8.12 -15.09 7.28
CA LEU A 63 -8.88 -14.31 8.26
C LEU A 63 -9.39 -13.01 7.64
N THR A 64 -8.54 -12.34 6.87
CA THR A 64 -8.86 -11.07 6.22
C THR A 64 -7.93 -10.83 5.03
N TYR A 65 -8.32 -9.91 4.15
CA TYR A 65 -7.45 -9.34 3.12
C TYR A 65 -7.79 -7.87 2.91
N ASN A 66 -6.79 -7.07 2.50
CA ASN A 66 -6.99 -5.69 2.09
C ASN A 66 -6.11 -5.35 0.89
N ILE A 67 -6.48 -4.26 0.21
CA ILE A 67 -5.84 -3.79 -1.00
C ILE A 67 -5.33 -2.38 -0.74
N PHE A 68 -4.04 -2.17 -0.96
CA PHE A 68 -3.37 -0.90 -0.71
C PHE A 68 -2.76 -0.33 -2.00
N PRO A 69 -2.83 0.99 -2.20
CA PRO A 69 -2.12 1.67 -3.29
C PRO A 69 -0.62 1.85 -2.98
N ASN A 70 -0.12 1.32 -1.86
CA ASN A 70 1.26 1.54 -1.40
C ASN A 70 2.22 0.61 -2.14
N PRO A 71 3.33 1.13 -2.71
CA PRO A 71 4.32 0.27 -3.39
C PRO A 71 5.09 -0.66 -2.47
N THR A 72 5.18 -0.35 -1.18
CA THR A 72 5.92 -1.11 -0.17
C THR A 72 5.01 -1.51 0.99
N ASP A 73 5.34 -2.63 1.63
CA ASP A 73 4.51 -3.25 2.67
C ASP A 73 4.54 -2.50 4.00
N THR A 74 5.63 -1.80 4.30
CA THR A 74 5.88 -1.16 5.60
C THR A 74 4.72 -0.28 6.10
N ARG A 75 4.16 0.57 5.23
CA ARG A 75 3.06 1.48 5.59
C ARG A 75 1.68 0.82 5.58
N THR A 76 1.59 -0.42 5.10
CA THR A 76 0.32 -1.15 5.02
C THR A 76 0.01 -1.91 6.30
N LEU A 77 1.02 -2.21 7.14
CA LEU A 77 0.85 -3.07 8.32
C LEU A 77 -0.15 -2.52 9.33
N LYS A 78 0.05 -1.29 9.83
CA LYS A 78 -0.83 -0.68 10.84
C LYS A 78 -2.29 -0.60 10.38
N PRO A 79 -2.61 -0.02 9.21
CA PRO A 79 -4.00 0.01 8.75
C PRO A 79 -4.55 -1.39 8.47
N PHE A 80 -3.70 -2.34 8.06
CA PHE A 80 -4.12 -3.73 7.87
C PHE A 80 -4.49 -4.41 9.18
N LEU A 81 -3.63 -4.38 10.20
CA LEU A 81 -3.89 -4.98 11.50
C LEU A 81 -5.12 -4.36 12.18
N ASN A 82 -5.28 -3.04 12.12
CA ASN A 82 -6.45 -2.36 12.67
C ASN A 82 -7.78 -2.75 12.00
N SER A 83 -7.74 -3.31 10.78
CA SER A 83 -8.94 -3.82 10.11
C SER A 83 -9.37 -5.21 10.60
N ILE A 84 -8.49 -5.93 11.31
CA ILE A 84 -8.74 -7.30 11.77
C ILE A 84 -9.51 -7.26 13.08
N GLN A 85 -10.83 -7.40 13.01
CA GLN A 85 -11.70 -7.35 14.20
C GLN A 85 -11.36 -8.42 15.25
N THR A 86 -10.83 -9.57 14.81
CA THR A 86 -10.49 -10.69 15.67
C THR A 86 -9.02 -10.69 16.10
N LEU A 87 -8.29 -9.59 15.91
CA LEU A 87 -6.85 -9.55 16.18
C LEU A 87 -6.50 -9.90 17.64
N ASP A 88 -7.39 -9.54 18.56
CA ASP A 88 -7.23 -9.80 20.00
C ASP A 88 -7.23 -11.29 20.36
N LEU A 89 -7.76 -12.15 19.49
CA LEU A 89 -7.71 -13.61 19.67
C LEU A 89 -6.31 -14.20 19.42
N PHE A 90 -5.39 -13.42 18.86
CA PHE A 90 -4.06 -13.88 18.46
C PHE A 90 -2.96 -13.13 19.24
N GLN A 91 -2.04 -13.90 19.83
CA GLN A 91 -0.92 -13.33 20.60
C GLN A 91 0.31 -13.00 19.74
N HIS A 92 0.48 -13.71 18.62
CA HIS A 92 1.65 -13.61 17.76
C HIS A 92 1.28 -13.06 16.38
N ILE A 93 2.07 -12.10 15.91
CA ILE A 93 2.00 -11.56 14.54
C ILE A 93 3.28 -11.94 13.83
N VAL A 94 3.16 -12.80 12.81
CA VAL A 94 4.28 -13.16 11.93
C VAL A 94 4.08 -12.46 10.60
N ALA A 95 5.09 -11.68 10.19
CA ALA A 95 5.09 -10.92 8.94
C ALA A 95 6.45 -11.01 8.25
N ASP A 96 6.49 -10.73 6.95
CA ASP A 96 7.75 -10.70 6.20
C ASP A 96 8.65 -9.50 6.58
N THR A 97 9.90 -9.53 6.13
CA THR A 97 10.87 -8.46 6.41
C THR A 97 10.52 -7.12 5.74
N GLY A 98 9.66 -7.09 4.72
CA GLY A 98 9.20 -5.88 4.07
C GLY A 98 8.34 -4.99 4.98
N TYR A 99 7.74 -5.58 6.01
CA TYR A 99 7.02 -4.86 7.06
C TYR A 99 7.90 -4.24 8.14
N ARG A 100 9.21 -4.50 8.11
CA ARG A 100 10.12 -4.08 9.17
C ARG A 100 10.28 -2.56 9.21
N SER A 101 9.84 -1.94 10.30
CA SER A 101 10.18 -0.57 10.69
C SER A 101 10.07 -0.42 12.20
N GLU A 102 10.88 0.46 12.80
CA GLU A 102 10.77 0.83 14.21
C GLU A 102 9.34 1.22 14.57
N GLU A 103 8.70 2.02 13.72
CA GLU A 103 7.32 2.46 13.87
C GLU A 103 6.32 1.29 13.97
N ASN A 104 6.55 0.21 13.23
CA ASN A 104 5.72 -1.00 13.26
C ASN A 104 6.03 -1.88 14.48
N TYR A 105 7.29 -1.93 14.92
CA TYR A 105 7.68 -2.62 16.15
C TYR A 105 7.01 -2.02 17.37
N VAL A 106 7.12 -0.70 17.53
CA VAL A 106 6.49 0.05 18.64
C VAL A 106 4.98 -0.17 18.63
N PHE A 107 4.34 -0.08 17.46
CA PHE A 107 2.91 -0.32 17.34
C PHE A 107 2.49 -1.74 17.78
N ILE A 108 3.23 -2.77 17.37
CA ILE A 108 2.88 -4.17 17.72
C ILE A 108 3.14 -4.46 19.21
N MET A 109 4.27 -4.00 19.75
CA MET A 109 4.67 -4.32 21.12
C MET A 109 3.99 -3.44 22.16
N ASP A 110 3.89 -2.13 21.90
CA ASP A 110 3.47 -1.16 22.91
C ASP A 110 1.98 -0.82 22.80
N GLU A 111 1.43 -0.75 21.58
CA GLU A 111 0.01 -0.40 21.38
C GLU A 111 -0.89 -1.64 21.30
N LEU A 112 -0.44 -2.72 20.65
CA LEU A 112 -1.21 -3.97 20.53
C LEU A 112 -0.86 -5.02 21.59
N GLU A 113 0.20 -4.82 22.38
CA GLU A 113 0.71 -5.76 23.38
C GLU A 113 0.92 -7.19 22.84
N LYS A 114 1.38 -7.30 21.58
CA LYS A 114 1.58 -8.58 20.86
C LYS A 114 3.06 -8.89 20.65
N HIS A 115 3.36 -10.17 20.41
CA HIS A 115 4.70 -10.64 20.12
C HIS A 115 4.94 -10.77 18.61
N LEU A 116 6.16 -10.44 18.18
CA LEU A 116 6.69 -10.68 16.83
C LEU A 116 7.50 -11.97 16.76
#